data_AF-A0A2S4VTF4-F1
#
_entry.id   AF-A0A2S4VTF4-F1
#
_cell.length_a   1.000
_cell.length_b   1.000
_cell.length_c   1.000
_cell.angle_alpha   90.00
_cell.angle_beta   90.00
_cell.angle_gamma   90.00
#
_symmetry.space_group_name_H-M   'P 1'
#
loop_
_entity.id
_entity.type
_entity.pdbx_description
1 polymer ?
#
loop_
_entity_poly.entity_id
_entity_poly.type
_entity_poly.pdbx_seq_one_letter_code
_entity_poly.pdbx_strand_id
1 'polypeptide(L)'
;MAQAQAPCFMTGTLPLPAIVTFNPASVLCDNTRPAPFLKVPDIFIKSGDGTTIRYSDIDFPRSAGSPPPTIFALRTFGKETNVKLLEIYAQLYGCMNAAVRSQGDKKSIKSLKGPIAFLQLHLRRQSQDTTPSKLSELYSNVRKTCVKLRCSPAEIDELETYAKNNGIAIN
;
A
#
# COMPACT_ATOMS: atom_id res chain seq x y z
N MET A 1 -30.78 -8.75 -12.52
CA MET A 1 -29.71 -8.39 -11.56
C MET A 1 -28.49 -8.01 -12.37
N ALA A 2 -28.08 -6.75 -12.37
CA ALA A 2 -26.88 -6.33 -13.10
C ALA A 2 -25.66 -7.04 -12.49
N GLN A 3 -24.95 -7.84 -13.28
CA GLN A 3 -23.66 -8.37 -12.87
C GLN A 3 -22.75 -7.17 -12.59
N ALA A 4 -22.26 -7.03 -11.36
CA ALA A 4 -21.26 -6.02 -11.03
C ALA A 4 -20.06 -6.25 -11.96
N GLN A 5 -19.86 -5.34 -12.92
CA GLN A 5 -18.77 -5.46 -13.86
C GLN A 5 -17.46 -5.42 -13.07
N ALA A 6 -16.59 -6.40 -13.32
CA ALA A 6 -15.31 -6.45 -12.62
C ALA A 6 -14.54 -5.13 -12.86
N PRO A 7 -13.86 -4.58 -11.83
CA PRO A 7 -13.04 -3.38 -11.99
C PRO A 7 -12.04 -3.54 -13.13
N CYS A 8 -11.73 -2.47 -13.86
CA CYS A 8 -10.88 -2.52 -15.06
C CYS A 8 -9.48 -3.11 -14.82
N PHE A 9 -8.97 -3.04 -13.59
CA PHE A 9 -7.66 -3.55 -13.18
C PHE A 9 -7.69 -5.02 -12.72
N MET A 10 -8.88 -5.59 -12.51
CA MET A 10 -9.09 -6.98 -12.12
C MET A 10 -9.08 -7.87 -13.36
N THR A 11 -7.88 -8.14 -13.87
CA THR A 11 -7.67 -8.88 -15.12
C THR A 11 -7.48 -10.39 -14.92
N GLY A 12 -7.43 -10.86 -13.66
CA GLY A 12 -7.20 -12.26 -13.32
C GLY A 12 -8.47 -13.01 -12.96
N THR A 13 -8.37 -14.34 -12.83
CA THR A 13 -9.52 -15.23 -12.61
C THR A 13 -9.55 -15.86 -11.23
N LEU A 14 -8.49 -15.72 -10.43
CA LEU A 14 -8.44 -16.32 -9.10
C LEU A 14 -9.33 -15.54 -8.12
N PRO A 15 -10.09 -16.26 -7.28
CA PRO A 15 -10.90 -15.60 -6.25
C PRO A 15 -9.99 -14.90 -5.23
N LEU A 16 -10.43 -13.73 -4.78
CA LEU A 16 -9.73 -12.99 -3.75
C LEU A 16 -10.00 -13.61 -2.38
N PRO A 17 -8.97 -13.75 -1.52
CA PRO A 17 -9.18 -14.09 -0.11
C PRO A 17 -10.05 -13.02 0.57
N ALA A 18 -10.95 -13.44 1.47
CA ALA A 18 -11.87 -12.54 2.17
C ALA A 18 -11.18 -11.40 2.96
N ILE A 19 -9.93 -11.61 3.37
CA ILE A 19 -9.12 -10.59 4.07
C ILE A 19 -8.67 -9.44 3.15
N VAL A 20 -8.81 -9.57 1.84
CA VAL A 20 -8.41 -8.54 0.88
C VAL A 20 -9.57 -7.57 0.67
N THR A 21 -9.45 -6.39 1.25
CA THR A 21 -10.39 -5.28 1.07
C THR A 21 -9.80 -4.25 0.10
N PHE A 22 -10.63 -3.71 -0.78
CA PHE A 22 -10.29 -2.65 -1.71
C PHE A 22 -11.56 -1.89 -2.14
N ASN A 23 -11.42 -0.64 -2.57
CA ASN A 23 -12.52 0.18 -3.06
C ASN A 23 -12.25 0.60 -4.51
N PRO A 24 -12.98 0.06 -5.50
CA PRO A 24 -12.75 0.40 -6.90
C PRO A 24 -13.46 1.68 -7.36
N ALA A 25 -14.32 2.30 -6.53
CA ALA A 25 -15.31 3.28 -6.99
C ALA A 25 -14.75 4.49 -7.76
N SER A 26 -13.56 4.96 -7.39
CA SER A 26 -12.91 6.14 -8.00
C SER A 26 -11.68 5.78 -8.83
N VAL A 27 -11.39 4.48 -8.98
CA VAL A 27 -10.16 4.00 -9.60
C VAL A 27 -10.39 3.75 -11.08
N LEU A 28 -9.57 4.41 -11.90
CA LEU A 28 -9.57 4.29 -13.35
C LEU A 28 -8.28 3.61 -13.81
N CYS A 29 -8.34 2.92 -14.95
CA CYS A 29 -7.17 2.28 -15.55
C CYS A 29 -6.54 3.17 -16.60
N ASP A 30 -5.21 3.22 -16.59
CA ASP A 30 -4.39 3.86 -17.60
C ASP A 30 -3.68 2.78 -18.43
N ASN A 31 -4.20 2.53 -19.63
CA ASN A 31 -3.62 1.60 -20.60
C ASN A 31 -2.55 2.24 -21.49
N THR A 32 -2.28 3.54 -21.32
CA THR A 32 -1.31 4.29 -22.13
C THR A 32 0.10 4.21 -21.57
N ARG A 33 0.25 3.74 -20.33
CA ARG A 33 1.54 3.62 -19.63
C ARG A 33 1.99 2.16 -19.49
N PRO A 34 3.29 1.92 -19.28
CA PRO A 34 3.78 0.59 -18.95
C PRO A 34 3.07 0.03 -17.72
N ALA A 35 2.60 -1.22 -17.85
CA ALA A 35 1.91 -1.91 -16.77
C ALA A 35 2.85 -2.08 -15.55
N PRO A 36 2.45 -1.63 -14.35
CA PRO A 36 3.26 -1.81 -13.14
C PRO A 36 3.36 -3.29 -12.77
N PHE A 37 2.40 -4.14 -13.12
CA PHE A 37 2.55 -5.59 -12.97
C PHE A 37 2.10 -6.32 -14.23
N LEU A 38 2.57 -7.55 -14.38
CA LEU A 38 2.23 -8.36 -15.55
C LEU A 38 0.71 -8.47 -15.68
N LYS A 39 0.18 -8.04 -16.84
CA LYS A 39 -1.25 -8.04 -17.18
C LYS A 39 -2.14 -7.20 -16.25
N VAL A 40 -1.57 -6.34 -15.41
CA VAL A 40 -2.34 -5.39 -14.59
C VAL A 40 -2.07 -3.98 -15.11
N PRO A 41 -3.07 -3.29 -15.69
CA PRO A 41 -2.86 -1.92 -16.16
C PRO A 41 -2.48 -1.01 -14.99
N ASP A 42 -1.84 0.11 -15.31
CA ASP A 42 -1.67 1.14 -14.29
C ASP A 42 -3.04 1.70 -13.88
N ILE A 43 -3.12 2.23 -12.67
CA ILE A 43 -4.38 2.78 -12.14
C ILE A 43 -4.16 4.16 -11.57
N PHE A 44 -5.22 4.95 -11.57
CA PHE A 44 -5.18 6.31 -11.05
C PHE A 44 -6.50 6.75 -10.47
N ILE A 45 -6.42 7.78 -9.63
CA ILE A 45 -7.56 8.53 -9.09
C ILE A 45 -7.38 9.99 -9.49
N LYS A 46 -8.48 10.62 -9.93
CA LYS A 46 -8.55 12.08 -10.06
C LYS A 46 -9.05 12.66 -8.75
N SER A 47 -8.24 13.46 -8.08
CA SER A 47 -8.65 14.18 -6.87
C SER A 47 -9.57 15.36 -7.22
N GLY A 48 -10.29 15.87 -6.23
CA GLY A 48 -11.29 16.94 -6.43
C GLY A 48 -10.71 18.27 -6.92
N ASP A 49 -9.40 18.47 -6.83
CA ASP A 49 -8.66 19.62 -7.37
C ASP A 49 -8.21 19.43 -8.84
N GLY A 50 -8.55 18.29 -9.45
CA GLY A 50 -8.16 17.94 -10.82
C GLY A 50 -6.80 17.23 -10.93
N THR A 51 -6.07 17.07 -9.83
CA THR A 51 -4.79 16.35 -9.83
C THR A 51 -5.03 14.86 -10.12
N THR A 52 -4.19 14.28 -10.97
CA THR A 52 -4.21 12.84 -11.24
C THR A 52 -3.10 12.16 -10.45
N ILE A 53 -3.49 11.27 -9.53
CA ILE A 53 -2.56 10.49 -8.71
C ILE A 53 -2.58 9.06 -9.23
N ARG A 54 -1.44 8.60 -9.74
CA ARG A 54 -1.29 7.25 -10.31
C ARG A 54 -0.55 6.33 -9.37
N TYR A 55 -0.79 5.03 -9.51
CA TYR A 55 -0.01 4.03 -8.79
C TYR A 55 1.45 4.03 -9.26
N SER A 56 1.73 4.14 -10.57
CA SER A 56 3.11 4.20 -11.09
C SER A 56 3.96 5.31 -10.50
N ASP A 57 3.34 6.40 -10.03
CA ASP A 57 4.07 7.56 -9.50
C ASP A 57 4.53 7.33 -8.05
N ILE A 58 4.00 6.29 -7.39
CA ILE A 58 4.26 5.94 -5.99
C ILE A 58 4.65 4.47 -5.81
N ASP A 59 4.92 3.75 -6.90
CA ASP A 59 5.14 2.31 -6.84
C ASP A 59 6.49 1.95 -6.20
N PHE A 60 6.53 0.75 -5.62
CA PHE A 60 7.76 0.24 -5.03
C PHE A 60 8.78 -0.07 -6.14
N PRO A 61 9.99 0.51 -6.13
CA PRO A 61 11.01 0.20 -7.12
C PRO A 61 11.46 -1.26 -6.95
N ARG A 62 11.49 -2.00 -8.06
CA ARG A 62 11.85 -3.44 -8.08
C ARG A 62 13.26 -3.69 -8.62
N SER A 63 14.10 -2.66 -8.71
CA SER A 63 15.49 -2.73 -9.16
C SER A 63 16.42 -3.25 -8.06
N ALA A 64 17.58 -3.79 -8.46
CA ALA A 64 18.62 -4.19 -7.52
C ALA A 64 19.07 -2.98 -6.67
N GLY A 65 19.22 -3.18 -5.35
CA GLY A 65 19.55 -2.12 -4.41
C GLY A 65 18.36 -1.31 -3.89
N SER A 66 17.13 -1.62 -4.33
CA SER A 66 15.93 -1.00 -3.74
C SER A 66 15.83 -1.37 -2.25
N PRO A 67 15.42 -0.42 -1.38
CA PRO A 67 15.20 -0.73 0.02
C PRO A 67 14.11 -1.79 0.18
N PRO A 68 13.99 -2.46 1.33
CA PRO A 68 12.85 -3.32 1.61
C PRO A 68 11.52 -2.56 1.42
N PRO A 69 10.45 -3.21 0.92
CA PRO A 69 9.19 -2.52 0.61
C PRO A 69 8.58 -1.71 1.76
N THR A 70 8.76 -2.17 3.01
CA THR A 70 8.32 -1.44 4.19
C THR A 70 9.10 -0.13 4.39
N ILE A 71 10.41 -0.16 4.16
CA ILE A 71 11.30 0.99 4.33
C ILE A 71 11.11 2.00 3.19
N PHE A 72 10.90 1.51 1.96
CA PHE A 72 10.43 2.37 0.89
C PHE A 72 9.18 3.15 1.33
N ALA A 73 8.16 2.46 1.82
CA ALA A 73 6.91 3.10 2.20
C ALA A 73 7.08 4.09 3.36
N LEU A 74 7.94 3.78 4.33
CA LEU A 74 8.30 4.71 5.39
C LEU A 74 8.93 5.99 4.84
N ARG A 75 9.90 5.87 3.92
CA ARG A 75 10.62 7.03 3.36
C ARG A 75 9.74 7.84 2.40
N THR A 76 8.85 7.18 1.66
CA THR A 76 7.97 7.80 0.68
C THR A 76 6.76 8.47 1.35
N PHE A 77 6.10 7.78 2.28
CA PHE A 77 4.82 8.23 2.84
C PHE A 77 4.93 8.76 4.27
N GLY A 78 5.98 8.42 5.03
CA GLY A 78 6.03 8.67 6.47
C GLY A 78 6.08 10.12 6.92
N LYS A 79 6.22 11.07 5.98
CA LYS A 79 6.16 12.52 6.22
C LYS A 79 4.85 13.15 5.73
N GLU A 80 4.00 12.39 5.04
CA GLU A 80 2.74 12.90 4.52
C GLU A 80 1.75 13.12 5.66
N THR A 81 1.11 14.28 5.70
CA THR A 81 0.14 14.63 6.75
C THR A 81 -1.27 14.82 6.19
N ASN A 82 -1.39 14.93 4.87
CA ASN A 82 -2.67 15.01 4.19
C ASN A 82 -3.36 13.64 4.20
N VAL A 83 -4.31 13.49 5.12
CA VAL A 83 -5.11 12.26 5.28
C VAL A 83 -5.80 11.84 3.97
N LYS A 84 -6.36 12.79 3.21
CA LYS A 84 -7.05 12.47 1.94
C LYS A 84 -6.08 11.90 0.90
N LEU A 85 -4.85 12.41 0.86
CA LEU A 85 -3.83 11.90 -0.04
C LEU A 85 -3.35 10.50 0.38
N LEU A 86 -3.20 10.26 1.68
CA LEU A 86 -2.91 8.93 2.22
C LEU A 86 -4.03 7.92 1.96
N GLU A 87 -5.29 8.34 2.00
CA GLU A 87 -6.44 7.51 1.62
C GLU A 87 -6.36 7.11 0.14
N ILE A 88 -6.02 8.05 -0.75
CA ILE A 88 -5.80 7.77 -2.18
C ILE A 88 -4.67 6.76 -2.36
N TYR A 89 -3.53 6.95 -1.69
CA TYR A 89 -2.42 5.98 -1.75
C TYR A 89 -2.83 4.60 -1.26
N ALA A 90 -3.51 4.53 -0.10
CA ALA A 90 -4.00 3.27 0.46
C ALA A 90 -5.00 2.58 -0.49
N GLN A 91 -5.87 3.35 -1.16
CA GLN A 91 -6.84 2.84 -2.13
C GLN A 91 -6.15 2.28 -3.38
N LEU A 92 -5.18 3.00 -3.95
CA LEU A 92 -4.40 2.54 -5.11
C LEU A 92 -3.65 1.25 -4.76
N TYR A 93 -2.94 1.21 -3.64
CA TYR A 93 -2.24 0.00 -3.19
C TYR A 93 -3.19 -1.17 -2.91
N GLY A 94 -4.36 -0.92 -2.33
CA GLY A 94 -5.39 -1.93 -2.10
C GLY A 94 -5.90 -2.54 -3.40
N CYS A 95 -6.22 -1.71 -4.40
CA CYS A 95 -6.67 -2.15 -5.72
C CYS A 95 -5.59 -2.93 -6.47
N MET A 96 -4.33 -2.49 -6.42
CA MET A 96 -3.22 -3.23 -7.02
C MET A 96 -3.00 -4.58 -6.34
N ASN A 97 -3.09 -4.66 -5.02
CA ASN A 97 -2.99 -5.92 -4.30
C ASN A 97 -4.13 -6.88 -4.64
N ALA A 98 -5.36 -6.38 -4.84
CA ALA A 98 -6.46 -7.18 -5.37
C ALA A 98 -6.14 -7.69 -6.79
N ALA A 99 -5.70 -6.80 -7.69
CA ALA A 99 -5.36 -7.14 -9.06
C ALA A 99 -4.31 -8.26 -9.16
N VAL A 100 -3.16 -8.11 -8.49
CA VAL A 100 -2.08 -9.11 -8.55
C VAL A 100 -2.47 -10.42 -7.89
N ARG A 101 -3.39 -10.40 -6.91
CA ARG A 101 -3.94 -11.62 -6.29
C ARG A 101 -4.87 -12.36 -7.21
N SER A 102 -5.70 -11.64 -7.97
CA SER A 102 -6.54 -12.26 -9.01
C SER A 102 -5.71 -12.96 -10.09
N GLN A 103 -4.48 -12.49 -10.32
CA GLN A 103 -3.49 -13.09 -11.24
C GLN A 103 -2.67 -14.23 -10.61
N GLY A 104 -2.68 -14.39 -9.28
CA GLY A 104 -1.85 -15.36 -8.59
C GLY A 104 -0.35 -15.00 -8.54
N ASP A 105 0.01 -13.73 -8.77
CA ASP A 105 1.41 -13.28 -8.79
C ASP A 105 1.97 -13.14 -7.37
N LYS A 106 2.49 -14.25 -6.84
CA LYS A 106 3.08 -14.32 -5.49
C LYS A 106 4.24 -13.34 -5.27
N LYS A 107 5.02 -13.02 -6.32
CA LYS A 107 6.16 -12.11 -6.21
C LYS A 107 5.67 -10.68 -5.99
N SER A 108 4.72 -10.24 -6.81
CA SER A 108 4.13 -8.90 -6.71
C SER A 108 3.29 -8.72 -5.45
N ILE A 109 2.58 -9.77 -5.02
CA ILE A 109 1.90 -9.78 -3.71
C ILE A 109 2.89 -9.51 -2.57
N LYS A 110 4.08 -10.12 -2.62
CA LYS A 110 5.09 -9.93 -1.56
C LYS A 110 5.62 -8.50 -1.53
N SER A 111 5.83 -7.86 -2.68
CA SER A 111 6.30 -6.46 -2.74
C SER A 111 5.26 -5.46 -2.24
N LEU A 112 3.97 -5.75 -2.36
CA LEU A 112 2.90 -4.85 -1.92
C LEU A 112 2.64 -4.90 -0.40
N LYS A 113 3.00 -5.99 0.28
CA LYS A 113 2.71 -6.19 1.71
C LYS A 113 3.33 -5.11 2.61
N GLY A 114 4.58 -4.73 2.35
CA GLY A 114 5.28 -3.70 3.14
C GLY A 114 4.58 -2.35 3.07
N PRO A 115 4.38 -1.80 1.84
CA PRO A 115 3.68 -0.53 1.66
C PRO A 115 2.26 -0.52 2.21
N ILE A 116 1.48 -1.59 1.99
CA ILE A 116 0.11 -1.67 2.52
C ILE A 116 0.11 -1.63 4.05
N ALA A 117 0.96 -2.43 4.69
CA ALA A 117 1.03 -2.45 6.16
C ALA A 117 1.45 -1.08 6.71
N PHE A 118 2.42 -0.42 6.07
CA PHE A 118 2.89 0.90 6.51
C PHE A 118 1.83 1.98 6.28
N LEU A 119 1.20 2.04 5.11
CA LEU A 119 0.13 2.99 4.80
C LEU A 119 -1.05 2.85 5.77
N GLN A 120 -1.44 1.62 6.13
CA GLN A 120 -2.47 1.39 7.14
C GLN A 120 -2.10 1.98 8.50
N LEU A 121 -0.86 1.76 8.96
CA LEU A 121 -0.36 2.35 10.21
C LEU A 121 -0.34 3.88 10.16
N HIS A 122 0.24 4.44 9.09
CA HIS A 122 0.46 5.87 8.97
C HIS A 122 -0.85 6.63 8.77
N LEU A 123 -1.74 6.16 7.88
CA LEU A 123 -3.07 6.73 7.70
C LEU A 123 -3.86 6.73 9.01
N ARG A 124 -3.85 5.62 9.75
CA ARG A 124 -4.53 5.53 11.06
C ARG A 124 -3.99 6.59 12.03
N ARG A 125 -2.66 6.74 12.08
CA ARG A 125 -2.01 7.74 12.93
C ARG A 125 -2.37 9.17 12.55
N GLN A 126 -2.42 9.49 11.25
CA GLN A 126 -2.77 10.84 10.78
C GLN A 126 -4.26 11.15 10.92
N SER A 127 -5.13 10.15 10.84
CA SER A 127 -6.59 10.30 10.99
C SER A 127 -7.04 10.58 12.43
N GLN A 128 -6.10 10.84 13.36
CA GLN A 128 -6.32 11.08 14.80
C GLN A 128 -7.11 9.97 15.52
N ASP A 129 -7.24 8.77 14.94
CA ASP A 129 -7.74 7.61 15.67
C ASP A 129 -6.59 6.98 16.45
N THR A 130 -6.39 7.52 17.64
CA THR A 130 -5.22 7.27 18.48
C THR A 130 -5.40 6.09 19.43
N THR A 131 -6.32 5.15 19.16
CA THR A 131 -6.49 3.96 20.02
C THR A 131 -5.12 3.27 20.19
N PRO A 132 -4.45 3.39 21.36
CA PRO A 132 -3.02 3.11 21.43
C PRO A 132 -2.68 1.65 21.16
N SER A 133 -3.56 0.75 21.62
CA SER A 133 -3.47 -0.69 21.36
C SER A 133 -3.52 -1.02 19.86
N LYS A 134 -4.37 -0.32 19.08
CA LYS A 134 -4.50 -0.57 17.65
C LYS A 134 -3.31 -0.05 16.86
N LEU A 135 -2.78 1.12 17.21
CA LEU A 135 -1.56 1.64 16.61
C LEU A 135 -0.35 0.73 16.91
N SER A 136 -0.25 0.22 18.14
CA SER A 136 0.79 -0.74 18.51
C SER A 136 0.66 -2.05 17.73
N GLU A 137 -0.56 -2.61 17.59
CA GLU A 137 -0.82 -3.81 16.78
C GLU A 137 -0.41 -3.62 15.31
N LEU A 138 -0.81 -2.50 14.71
CA LEU A 138 -0.44 -2.15 13.34
C LEU A 138 1.08 -2.00 13.20
N TYR A 139 1.74 -1.37 14.17
CA TYR A 139 3.20 -1.25 14.18
C TYR A 139 3.89 -2.62 14.30
N SER A 140 3.43 -3.51 15.19
CA SER A 140 3.94 -4.87 15.28
C SER A 140 3.79 -5.62 13.95
N ASN A 141 2.70 -5.40 13.21
CA ASN A 141 2.51 -5.98 11.88
C ASN A 141 3.49 -5.41 10.84
N VAL A 142 3.75 -4.10 10.86
CA VAL A 142 4.75 -3.44 10.01
C VAL A 142 6.15 -3.99 10.31
N ARG A 143 6.55 -4.06 11.59
CA ARG A 143 7.85 -4.58 12.03
C ARG A 143 8.04 -6.05 11.63
N LYS A 144 7.05 -6.91 11.91
CA LYS A 144 7.05 -8.33 11.49
C LYS A 144 7.18 -8.47 9.97
N THR A 145 6.50 -7.60 9.22
CA THR A 145 6.59 -7.60 7.75
C THR A 145 7.99 -7.19 7.29
N CYS A 146 8.59 -6.15 7.90
CA CYS A 146 9.95 -5.72 7.61
C CYS A 146 10.96 -6.86 7.82
N VAL A 147 10.92 -7.53 8.98
CA VAL A 147 11.79 -8.68 9.29
C VAL A 147 11.63 -9.79 8.26
N LYS A 148 10.39 -10.17 7.91
CA LYS A 148 10.11 -11.17 6.86
C LYS A 148 10.61 -10.75 5.48
N LEU A 149 10.69 -9.45 5.21
CA LEU A 149 11.22 -8.87 3.98
C LEU A 149 12.71 -8.54 4.05
N ARG A 150 13.42 -9.01 5.08
CA ARG A 150 14.87 -8.90 5.28
C ARG A 150 15.37 -7.46 5.49
N CYS A 151 14.62 -6.65 6.23
CA CYS A 151 15.16 -5.39 6.74
C CYS A 151 16.40 -5.65 7.61
N SER A 152 17.42 -4.82 7.41
CA SER A 152 18.62 -4.76 8.23
C SER A 152 18.32 -4.17 9.62
N PRO A 153 19.23 -4.33 10.60
CA PRO A 153 19.08 -3.70 11.92
C PRO A 153 18.87 -2.18 11.83
N ALA A 154 19.66 -1.47 11.01
CA ALA A 154 19.54 -0.02 10.84
C ALA A 154 18.17 0.41 10.27
N GLU A 155 17.56 -0.41 9.42
CA GLU A 155 16.22 -0.18 8.87
C GLU A 155 15.11 -0.45 9.91
N ILE A 156 15.35 -1.39 10.83
CA ILE A 156 14.46 -1.60 11.97
C ILE A 156 14.56 -0.39 12.92
N ASP A 157 15.76 0.14 13.16
CA ASP A 157 15.96 1.34 13.97
C ASP A 157 15.26 2.57 13.36
N GLU A 158 15.23 2.68 12.03
CA GLU A 158 14.47 3.73 11.32
C GLU A 158 12.96 3.62 11.58
N LEU A 159 12.41 2.40 11.56
CA LEU A 159 11.00 2.14 11.92
C LEU A 159 10.71 2.43 13.39
N GLU A 160 11.61 2.08 14.31
CA GLU A 160 11.47 2.36 15.73
C GLU A 160 11.54 3.86 16.01
N THR A 161 12.40 4.59 15.31
CA THR A 161 12.49 6.06 15.36
C THR A 161 11.19 6.70 14.87
N TYR A 162 10.64 6.21 13.75
CA TYR A 162 9.33 6.65 13.26
C TYR A 162 8.23 6.42 14.31
N ALA A 163 8.17 5.24 14.93
CA ALA A 163 7.17 4.93 15.94
C ALA A 163 7.27 5.86 17.16
N LYS A 164 8.49 6.07 17.70
CA LYS A 164 8.76 6.98 18.82
C LYS A 164 8.32 8.41 18.50
N ASN A 165 8.73 8.94 17.34
CA ASN A 165 8.39 10.31 16.91
C ASN A 165 6.89 10.50 16.71
N ASN A 166 6.15 9.43 16.46
CA ASN A 166 4.71 9.46 16.27
C ASN A 166 3.92 9.01 17.52
N GLY A 167 4.58 8.78 18.66
CA GLY A 167 3.90 8.37 19.90
C GLY A 167 3.25 6.99 19.82
N ILE A 168 3.82 6.08 19.03
CA ILE A 168 3.31 4.71 18.85
C ILE A 168 4.06 3.78 19.82
N ALA A 169 3.32 3.08 20.68
CA ALA A 169 3.90 2.15 21.64
C ALA A 169 4.55 0.93 20.94
N ILE A 170 5.82 0.68 21.26
CA ILE A 170 6.60 -0.45 20.80
C ILE A 170 6.55 -1.51 21.91
N ASN A 171 5.82 -2.59 21.68
CA ASN A 171 5.72 -3.76 22.56
C ASN A 171 6.46 -4.95 21.97
#